data_AF-A0A8S8Y6Z3-F1
#
_entry.id   AF-A0A8S8Y6Z3-F1
#
_cell.length_a   1.000
_cell.length_b   1.000
_cell.length_c   1.000
_cell.angle_alpha   90.00
_cell.angle_beta   90.00
_cell.angle_gamma   90.00
#
_symmetry.space_group_name_H-M   'P 1'
#
loop_
_entity.id
_entity.type
_entity.pdbx_description
1 polymer ?
#
loop_
_entity_poly.entity_id
_entity_poly.type
_entity_poly.pdbx_seq_one_letter_code
_entity_poly.pdbx_strand_id
1 'polypeptide(L)'
;MSPDELNLLRKEREVRRNGLLDAIHAIARRSPEVFEAEAEDLIRRSVWQQSGSDPSFSTRLERWLKSEYRFESFASILPHDVRLEARNVKPPSVEHLDDRHQEIYQALVEKFDGTKEQPRNHHRWDAATRDQFIILGMIALGGKVGERQARLVHYLGLEGPDGHHLRGSNTVRAAKIALTRHVRSRIPGFQDLFAKATGNGGRRQHRFLDLEVATTVAQYVRSHPASMLLPEPPIAAGLS
;
A
#
# COMPACT_ATOMS: atom_id res chain seq x y z
N MET A 1 25.45 -6.61 -15.50
CA MET A 1 25.72 -5.69 -14.38
C MET A 1 27.09 -6.01 -13.84
N SER A 2 27.91 -4.98 -13.65
CA SER A 2 29.25 -5.10 -13.09
C SER A 2 29.19 -5.45 -11.60
N PRO A 3 30.16 -6.23 -11.06
CA PRO A 3 30.30 -6.44 -9.61
C PRO A 3 30.26 -5.15 -8.78
N ASP A 4 30.72 -4.04 -9.35
CA ASP A 4 30.75 -2.73 -8.69
C ASP A 4 29.34 -2.11 -8.56
N GLU A 5 28.48 -2.32 -9.56
CA GLU A 5 27.07 -1.87 -9.52
C GLU A 5 26.27 -2.66 -8.48
N LEU A 6 26.56 -3.96 -8.33
CA LEU A 6 25.95 -4.81 -7.31
C LEU A 6 26.37 -4.41 -5.89
N ASN A 7 27.64 -4.02 -5.71
CA ASN A 7 28.15 -3.53 -4.43
C ASN A 7 27.58 -2.15 -4.08
N LEU A 8 27.41 -1.27 -5.06
CA LEU A 8 26.79 0.04 -4.86
C LEU A 8 25.32 -0.11 -4.41
N LEU A 9 24.56 -0.98 -5.09
CA LEU A 9 23.18 -1.29 -4.73
C LEU A 9 23.06 -1.94 -3.34
N ARG A 10 24.01 -2.82 -2.96
CA ARG A 10 24.06 -3.37 -1.60
C ARG A 10 24.31 -2.28 -0.56
N LYS A 11 25.25 -1.39 -0.82
CA LYS A 11 25.61 -0.29 0.09
C LYS A 11 24.47 0.72 0.26
N GLU A 12 23.79 1.06 -0.83
CA GLU A 12 22.59 1.92 -0.78
C GLU A 12 21.42 1.27 -0.05
N ARG A 13 21.26 -0.06 -0.16
CA ARG A 13 20.26 -0.81 0.61
C ARG A 13 20.60 -0.82 2.09
N GLU A 14 21.87 -0.98 2.44
CA GLU A 14 22.32 -0.91 3.84
C GLU A 14 22.11 0.48 4.44
N VAL A 15 22.43 1.54 3.71
CA VAL A 15 22.20 2.92 4.17
C VAL A 15 20.71 3.20 4.39
N ARG A 16 19.86 2.77 3.45
CA ARG A 16 18.39 2.90 3.60
C ARG A 16 17.85 2.09 4.77
N ARG A 17 18.31 0.86 4.94
CA ARG A 17 17.95 -0.01 6.07
C ARG A 17 18.34 0.64 7.40
N ASN A 18 19.57 1.13 7.51
CA ASN A 18 20.08 1.73 8.73
C ASN A 18 19.33 3.04 9.05
N GLY A 19 19.04 3.87 8.04
CA GLY A 19 18.23 5.08 8.24
C GLY A 19 16.79 4.79 8.67
N LEU A 20 16.18 3.69 8.19
CA LEU A 20 14.86 3.24 8.63
C LEU A 20 14.89 2.76 10.09
N LEU A 21 15.92 2.00 10.47
CA LEU A 21 16.13 1.53 11.85
C LEU A 21 16.37 2.70 12.81
N ASP A 22 17.16 3.68 12.41
CA ASP A 22 17.40 4.89 13.21
C ASP A 22 16.12 5.71 13.39
N ALA A 23 15.29 5.81 12.35
CA ALA A 23 13.98 6.47 12.43
C ALA A 23 13.01 5.72 13.36
N ILE A 24 12.97 4.39 13.27
CA ILE A 24 12.19 3.52 14.16
C ILE A 24 12.65 3.70 15.62
N HIS A 25 13.96 3.70 15.87
CA HIS A 25 14.52 3.94 17.20
C HIS A 25 14.25 5.35 17.72
N ALA A 26 14.29 6.37 16.85
CA ALA A 26 13.98 7.74 17.23
C ALA A 26 12.51 7.93 17.61
N ILE A 27 11.59 7.27 16.90
CA ILE A 27 10.15 7.27 17.21
C ILE A 27 9.88 6.51 18.52
N ALA A 28 10.49 5.33 18.69
CA ALA A 28 10.40 4.54 19.92
C ALA A 28 10.89 5.30 21.17
N ARG A 29 11.91 6.16 21.02
CA ARG A 29 12.42 7.00 22.12
C ARG A 29 11.57 8.24 22.39
N ARG A 30 11.00 8.86 21.36
CA ARG A 30 10.24 10.12 21.50
C ARG A 30 8.79 9.92 21.95
N SER A 31 8.17 8.81 21.60
CA SER A 31 6.78 8.52 21.95
C SER A 31 6.56 7.00 22.08
N PRO A 32 6.97 6.42 23.23
CA PRO A 32 6.96 4.96 23.45
C PRO A 32 5.57 4.35 23.26
N GLU A 33 4.53 5.00 23.78
CA GLU A 33 3.15 4.51 23.73
C GLU A 33 2.57 4.50 22.31
N VAL A 34 2.95 5.47 21.48
CA VAL A 34 2.52 5.55 20.06
C VAL A 34 3.27 4.52 19.21
N PHE A 35 4.55 4.31 19.53
CA PHE A 35 5.35 3.27 18.90
C PHE A 35 4.83 1.87 19.26
N GLU A 36 4.52 1.63 20.54
CA GLU A 36 3.97 0.37 21.03
C GLU A 36 2.58 0.08 20.43
N ALA A 37 1.74 1.09 20.22
CA ALA A 37 0.41 0.93 19.61
C ALA A 37 0.42 0.74 18.08
N GLU A 38 1.29 1.44 17.33
CA GLU A 38 1.22 1.48 15.86
C GLU A 38 2.34 0.68 15.17
N ALA A 39 3.51 0.53 15.81
CA ALA A 39 4.65 -0.16 15.21
C ALA A 39 4.47 -1.68 15.22
N GLU A 40 3.86 -2.26 16.26
CA GLU A 40 3.54 -3.70 16.27
C GLU A 40 2.64 -4.07 15.10
N ASP A 41 1.57 -3.30 14.87
CA ASP A 41 0.64 -3.57 13.78
C ASP A 41 1.26 -3.29 12.41
N LEU A 42 2.12 -2.28 12.27
CA LEU A 42 2.89 -2.05 11.03
C LEU A 42 3.85 -3.19 10.74
N ILE A 43 4.54 -3.72 11.76
CA ILE A 43 5.47 -4.84 11.64
C ILE A 43 4.70 -6.14 11.34
N ARG A 44 3.62 -6.44 12.07
CA ARG A 44 2.72 -7.58 11.83
C ARG A 44 2.18 -7.56 10.40
N ARG A 45 1.73 -6.39 9.92
CA ARG A 45 1.22 -6.20 8.54
C ARG A 45 2.31 -6.44 7.48
N SER A 46 3.50 -5.87 7.66
CA SER A 46 4.61 -6.05 6.72
C SER A 46 5.12 -7.48 6.67
N VAL A 47 5.09 -8.20 7.80
CA VAL A 47 5.51 -9.61 7.92
C VAL A 47 4.51 -10.56 7.27
N TRP A 48 3.22 -10.37 7.54
CA TRP A 48 2.16 -11.21 6.97
C TRP A 48 2.09 -11.10 5.44
N GLN A 49 2.32 -9.89 4.92
CA GLN A 49 2.37 -9.63 3.47
C GLN A 49 3.52 -10.35 2.76
N GLN A 50 4.63 -10.62 3.44
CA GLN A 50 5.85 -11.17 2.82
C GLN A 50 6.03 -12.66 3.04
N SER A 51 5.44 -13.22 4.09
CA SER A 51 5.71 -14.60 4.54
C SER A 51 4.51 -15.53 4.31
N GLY A 52 3.33 -14.99 4.03
CA GLY A 52 2.08 -15.74 4.19
C GLY A 52 1.88 -16.21 5.63
N SER A 53 0.97 -17.16 5.86
CA SER A 53 0.74 -17.74 7.19
C SER A 53 1.85 -18.73 7.57
N ASP A 54 3.10 -18.27 7.76
CA ASP A 54 4.15 -19.08 8.38
C ASP A 54 3.96 -19.06 9.91
N PRO A 55 3.39 -20.12 10.52
CA PRO A 55 3.08 -20.13 11.94
C PRO A 55 4.35 -20.07 12.81
N SER A 56 5.49 -20.53 12.28
CA SER A 56 6.78 -20.54 12.97
C SER A 56 7.37 -19.13 13.05
N PHE A 57 7.19 -18.31 12.02
CA PHE A 57 7.66 -16.94 12.01
C PHE A 57 6.71 -16.02 12.78
N SER A 58 5.39 -16.19 12.67
CA SER A 58 4.43 -15.46 13.50
C SER A 58 4.69 -15.67 14.99
N THR A 59 4.99 -16.91 15.41
CA THR A 59 5.32 -17.21 16.81
C THR A 59 6.63 -16.55 17.27
N ARG A 60 7.65 -16.50 16.39
CA ARG A 60 8.91 -15.79 16.66
C ARG A 60 8.71 -14.27 16.72
N LEU A 61 7.90 -13.72 15.83
CA LEU A 61 7.55 -12.30 15.82
C LEU A 61 6.83 -11.89 17.11
N GLU A 62 5.82 -12.66 17.54
CA GLU A 62 5.09 -12.38 18.79
C GLU A 62 6.00 -12.48 20.01
N ARG A 63 6.93 -13.45 20.04
CA ARG A 63 7.91 -13.57 21.12
C ARG A 63 8.90 -12.37 21.13
N TRP A 64 9.31 -11.95 19.95
CA TRP A 64 10.20 -10.81 19.77
C TRP A 64 9.55 -9.49 20.21
N LEU A 65 8.33 -9.22 19.74
CA LEU A 65 7.54 -8.05 20.15
C LEU A 65 7.30 -8.03 21.67
N LYS A 66 6.95 -9.18 22.26
CA LYS A 66 6.61 -9.28 23.68
C LYS A 66 7.80 -9.11 24.62
N SER A 67 9.00 -9.55 24.25
CA SER A 67 10.13 -9.59 25.19
C SER A 67 11.53 -9.50 24.61
N GLU A 68 11.76 -9.94 23.37
CA GLU A 68 13.13 -10.12 22.85
C GLU A 68 13.64 -8.91 22.05
N TYR A 69 12.80 -7.93 21.74
CA TYR A 69 13.18 -6.68 21.05
C TYR A 69 14.29 -5.87 21.77
N ARG A 70 14.47 -6.12 23.07
CA ARG A 70 15.50 -5.50 23.91
C ARG A 70 16.89 -6.15 23.75
N PHE A 71 16.95 -7.35 23.19
CA PHE A 71 18.16 -8.19 23.16
C PHE A 71 18.52 -8.65 21.74
N GLU A 72 17.56 -8.71 20.83
CA GLU A 72 17.74 -9.17 19.45
C GLU A 72 17.20 -8.15 18.45
N SER A 73 17.93 -7.92 17.35
CA SER A 73 17.48 -7.01 16.29
C SER A 73 16.39 -7.65 15.43
N PHE A 74 15.46 -6.84 14.88
CA PHE A 74 14.39 -7.34 14.01
C PHE A 74 14.91 -8.18 12.82
N ALA A 75 16.10 -7.88 12.30
CA ALA A 75 16.72 -8.63 11.21
C ALA A 75 17.05 -10.10 11.58
N SER A 76 17.23 -10.40 12.86
CA SER A 76 17.56 -11.76 13.33
C SER A 76 16.36 -12.72 13.31
N ILE A 77 15.14 -12.18 13.35
CA ILE A 77 13.92 -12.99 13.35
C ILE A 77 13.35 -13.20 11.94
N LEU A 78 13.77 -12.41 10.95
CA LEU A 78 13.30 -12.53 9.58
C LEU A 78 13.65 -13.92 8.98
N PRO A 79 12.74 -14.57 8.23
CA PRO A 79 13.06 -15.76 7.48
C PRO A 79 14.20 -15.44 6.49
N HIS A 80 15.18 -16.34 6.40
CA HIS A 80 16.41 -16.12 5.62
C HIS A 80 16.17 -15.94 4.10
N ASP A 81 14.94 -16.15 3.62
CA ASP A 81 14.56 -16.09 2.21
C ASP A 81 13.59 -14.95 1.83
N VAL A 82 13.30 -13.98 2.71
CA VAL A 82 12.46 -12.82 2.34
C VAL A 82 13.25 -11.86 1.45
N ARG A 83 13.32 -12.20 0.17
CA ARG A 83 13.84 -11.32 -0.88
C ARG A 83 12.82 -10.22 -1.15
N LEU A 84 13.04 -9.06 -0.54
CA LEU A 84 12.41 -7.78 -0.93
C LEU A 84 12.93 -7.36 -2.30
N GLU A 85 12.58 -8.09 -3.35
CA GLU A 85 12.86 -7.68 -4.72
C GLU A 85 11.98 -6.47 -5.04
N ALA A 86 12.61 -5.34 -5.37
CA ALA A 86 11.87 -4.17 -5.86
C ALA A 86 11.10 -4.59 -7.11
N ARG A 87 9.77 -4.40 -7.10
CA ARG A 87 8.93 -4.67 -8.28
C ARG A 87 9.33 -3.69 -9.37
N ASN A 88 10.14 -4.13 -10.33
CA ASN A 88 10.67 -3.29 -11.40
C ASN A 88 9.61 -3.09 -12.49
N VAL A 89 8.51 -2.41 -12.14
CA VAL A 89 7.39 -2.10 -13.04
C VAL A 89 7.57 -0.68 -13.55
N LYS A 90 7.59 -0.50 -14.88
CA LYS A 90 7.63 0.82 -15.49
C LYS A 90 6.31 1.57 -15.28
N PRO A 91 6.34 2.89 -15.02
CA PRO A 91 5.15 3.73 -15.03
C PRO A 91 4.34 3.57 -16.34
N PRO A 92 3.02 3.81 -16.31
CA PRO A 92 2.20 3.74 -17.52
C PRO A 92 2.64 4.78 -18.55
N SER A 93 2.60 4.40 -19.83
CA SER A 93 2.60 5.38 -20.91
C SER A 93 1.20 6.00 -20.97
N VAL A 94 1.14 7.32 -21.08
CA VAL A 94 -0.14 8.06 -21.10
C VAL A 94 -0.36 8.84 -22.39
N GLU A 95 0.61 8.81 -23.31
CA GLU A 95 0.58 9.55 -24.58
C GLU A 95 -0.55 9.08 -25.51
N HIS A 96 -1.00 7.83 -25.35
CA HIS A 96 -2.09 7.26 -26.14
C HIS A 96 -3.47 7.47 -25.52
N LEU A 97 -3.55 7.95 -24.28
CA LEU A 97 -4.81 8.19 -23.59
C LEU A 97 -5.45 9.47 -24.11
N ASP A 98 -6.78 9.57 -24.12
CA ASP A 98 -7.45 10.84 -24.38
C ASP A 98 -7.19 11.88 -23.26
N ASP A 99 -7.45 13.14 -23.56
CA ASP A 99 -7.18 14.27 -22.64
C ASP A 99 -7.80 14.05 -21.26
N ARG A 100 -9.02 13.50 -21.20
CA ARG A 100 -9.73 13.29 -19.93
C ARG A 100 -9.06 12.20 -19.10
N HIS A 101 -8.64 11.11 -19.72
CA HIS A 101 -7.91 10.02 -19.06
C HIS A 101 -6.55 10.50 -18.56
N GLN A 102 -5.85 11.30 -19.36
CA GLN A 102 -4.58 11.92 -18.96
C GLN A 102 -4.75 12.84 -17.75
N GLU A 103 -5.79 13.69 -17.75
CA GLU A 103 -6.09 14.58 -16.62
C GLU A 103 -6.42 13.81 -15.34
N ILE A 104 -7.20 12.72 -15.43
CA ILE A 104 -7.52 11.88 -14.27
C ILE A 104 -6.24 11.26 -13.70
N TYR A 105 -5.40 10.72 -14.59
CA TYR A 105 -4.11 10.15 -14.20
C TYR A 105 -3.23 11.20 -13.52
N GLN A 106 -3.05 12.37 -14.13
CA GLN A 106 -2.23 13.45 -13.60
C GLN A 106 -2.75 13.93 -12.23
N ALA A 107 -4.08 14.04 -12.07
CA ALA A 107 -4.70 14.37 -10.79
C ALA A 107 -4.34 13.35 -9.69
N LEU A 108 -4.34 12.06 -10.01
CA LEU A 108 -3.99 11.00 -9.07
C LEU A 108 -2.49 10.98 -8.76
N VAL A 109 -1.62 11.17 -9.75
CA VAL A 109 -0.16 11.32 -9.55
C VAL A 109 0.10 12.49 -8.61
N GLU A 110 -0.45 13.67 -8.90
CA GLU A 110 -0.27 14.86 -8.06
C GLU A 110 -0.73 14.63 -6.60
N LYS A 111 -1.74 13.78 -6.39
CA LYS A 111 -2.21 13.43 -5.05
C LYS A 111 -1.15 12.74 -4.20
N PHE A 112 -0.45 11.78 -4.80
CA PHE A 112 0.41 10.85 -4.08
C PHE A 112 1.89 11.23 -4.20
N ASP A 113 2.29 11.69 -5.38
CA ASP A 113 3.67 12.07 -5.72
C ASP A 113 3.91 13.57 -5.51
N GLY A 114 2.85 14.37 -5.46
CA GLY A 114 2.94 15.83 -5.40
C GLY A 114 3.19 16.47 -6.77
N THR A 115 3.52 17.76 -6.77
CA THR A 115 3.98 18.45 -7.99
C THR A 115 5.51 18.44 -8.04
N LYS A 116 6.10 18.87 -9.16
CA LYS A 116 7.57 19.04 -9.25
C LYS A 116 8.10 20.01 -8.19
N GLU A 117 7.31 21.02 -7.86
CA GLU A 117 7.63 22.07 -6.87
C GLU A 117 7.37 21.60 -5.44
N GLN A 118 6.41 20.70 -5.24
CA GLN A 118 6.01 20.19 -3.92
C GLN A 118 5.90 18.66 -3.94
N PRO A 119 7.04 17.94 -4.03
CA PRO A 119 7.03 16.49 -4.06
C PRO A 119 6.57 15.92 -2.71
N ARG A 120 5.79 14.84 -2.76
CA ARG A 120 5.30 14.12 -1.59
C ARG A 120 6.11 12.85 -1.37
N ASN A 121 6.50 12.63 -0.12
CA ASN A 121 7.16 11.40 0.28
C ASN A 121 6.14 10.45 0.91
N HIS A 122 5.95 9.27 0.32
CA HIS A 122 5.02 8.27 0.81
C HIS A 122 5.32 7.77 2.23
N HIS A 123 6.57 7.85 2.69
CA HIS A 123 6.93 7.57 4.09
C HIS A 123 6.34 8.59 5.09
N ARG A 124 5.84 9.73 4.62
CA ARG A 124 5.25 10.80 5.43
C ARG A 124 3.74 10.94 5.25
N TRP A 125 3.10 10.05 4.50
CA TRP A 125 1.65 10.07 4.37
C TRP A 125 1.00 9.82 5.73
N ASP A 126 -0.04 10.61 6.02
CA ASP A 126 -0.93 10.30 7.14
C ASP A 126 -1.72 9.02 6.86
N ALA A 127 -2.37 8.48 7.90
CA ALA A 127 -3.16 7.26 7.79
C ALA A 127 -4.24 7.39 6.70
N ALA A 128 -4.88 8.55 6.60
CA ALA A 128 -5.93 8.79 5.60
C ALA A 128 -5.42 8.73 4.16
N THR A 129 -4.26 9.33 3.85
CA THR A 129 -3.65 9.29 2.52
C THR A 129 -3.15 7.90 2.18
N ARG A 130 -2.56 7.21 3.15
CA ARG A 130 -2.14 5.81 3.01
C ARG A 130 -3.33 4.91 2.65
N ASP A 131 -4.43 5.01 3.39
CA ASP A 131 -5.64 4.22 3.14
C ASP A 131 -6.24 4.52 1.76
N GLN A 132 -6.22 5.79 1.34
CA GLN A 132 -6.62 6.19 -0.02
C GLN A 132 -5.76 5.52 -1.09
N PHE A 133 -4.43 5.45 -0.91
CA PHE A 133 -3.55 4.75 -1.84
C PHE A 133 -3.84 3.25 -1.90
N ILE A 134 -3.99 2.60 -0.74
CA ILE A 134 -4.28 1.17 -0.65
C ILE A 134 -5.62 0.84 -1.33
N ILE A 135 -6.67 1.60 -1.03
CA ILE A 135 -8.01 1.38 -1.61
C ILE A 135 -8.00 1.64 -3.12
N LEU A 136 -7.36 2.72 -3.58
CA LEU A 136 -7.22 3.01 -5.00
C LEU A 136 -6.51 1.84 -5.72
N GLY A 137 -5.37 1.41 -5.17
CA GLY A 137 -4.56 0.37 -5.75
C GLY A 137 -5.28 -0.97 -5.77
N MET A 138 -5.88 -1.41 -4.67
CA MET A 138 -6.62 -2.67 -4.62
C MET A 138 -7.81 -2.70 -5.59
N ILE A 139 -8.58 -1.62 -5.67
CA ILE A 139 -9.71 -1.54 -6.62
C ILE A 139 -9.20 -1.56 -8.07
N ALA A 140 -8.09 -0.88 -8.37
CA ALA A 140 -7.50 -0.83 -9.72
C ALA A 140 -6.96 -2.20 -10.13
N LEU A 141 -6.22 -2.86 -9.22
CA LEU A 141 -5.65 -4.19 -9.43
C LEU A 141 -6.73 -5.27 -9.64
N GLY A 142 -7.92 -5.08 -9.09
CA GLY A 142 -9.09 -5.93 -9.35
C GLY A 142 -9.68 -5.80 -10.76
N GLY A 143 -9.20 -4.84 -11.57
CA GLY A 143 -9.60 -4.64 -12.96
C GLY A 143 -11.12 -4.53 -13.15
N LYS A 144 -11.65 -5.24 -14.14
CA LYS A 144 -13.10 -5.23 -14.48
C LYS A 144 -14.00 -5.69 -13.32
N VAL A 145 -13.50 -6.60 -12.50
CA VAL A 145 -14.25 -7.14 -11.34
C VAL A 145 -14.18 -6.15 -10.17
N GLY A 146 -13.04 -5.50 -9.98
CA GLY A 146 -12.76 -4.63 -8.84
C GLY A 146 -12.44 -5.43 -7.57
N GLU A 147 -12.68 -4.85 -6.39
CA GLU A 147 -12.34 -5.45 -5.10
C GLU A 147 -13.52 -5.60 -4.15
N ARG A 148 -13.48 -6.65 -3.31
CA ARG A 148 -14.50 -6.91 -2.29
C ARG A 148 -14.26 -6.07 -1.03
N GLN A 149 -15.34 -5.56 -0.44
CA GLN A 149 -15.34 -4.80 0.80
C GLN A 149 -14.59 -5.54 1.92
N ALA A 150 -14.83 -6.83 2.09
CA ALA A 150 -14.14 -7.63 3.12
C ALA A 150 -12.63 -7.61 2.92
N ARG A 151 -12.13 -7.79 1.69
CA ARG A 151 -10.70 -7.74 1.40
C ARG A 151 -10.12 -6.34 1.63
N LEU A 152 -10.82 -5.27 1.24
CA LEU A 152 -10.37 -3.92 1.54
C LEU A 152 -10.24 -3.69 3.06
N VAL A 153 -11.23 -4.10 3.84
CA VAL A 153 -11.24 -3.93 5.31
C VAL A 153 -10.14 -4.75 5.97
N HIS A 154 -9.95 -6.00 5.52
CA HIS A 154 -8.86 -6.87 5.93
C HIS A 154 -7.50 -6.21 5.73
N TYR A 155 -7.22 -5.75 4.51
CA TYR A 155 -5.92 -5.17 4.16
C TYR A 155 -5.63 -3.82 4.83
N LEU A 156 -6.66 -3.11 5.27
CA LEU A 156 -6.51 -1.90 6.08
C LEU A 156 -6.26 -2.21 7.57
N GLY A 157 -6.34 -3.47 7.99
CA GLY A 157 -6.23 -3.86 9.41
C GLY A 157 -7.43 -3.38 10.24
N LEU A 158 -8.61 -3.29 9.61
CA LEU A 158 -9.85 -2.81 10.26
C LEU A 158 -10.78 -3.96 10.64
N GLU A 159 -10.27 -5.18 10.62
CA GLU A 159 -10.95 -6.37 11.17
C GLU A 159 -10.67 -6.44 12.67
N GLY A 160 -11.72 -6.52 13.47
CA GLY A 160 -11.60 -6.72 14.91
C GLY A 160 -12.76 -7.55 15.45
N PRO A 161 -12.58 -8.15 16.64
CA PRO A 161 -13.48 -9.16 17.21
C PRO A 161 -14.92 -8.66 17.43
N ASP A 162 -15.13 -7.35 17.55
CA ASP A 162 -16.42 -6.75 17.94
C ASP A 162 -17.26 -6.20 16.77
N GLY A 163 -17.06 -6.69 15.54
CA GLY A 163 -17.96 -6.34 14.43
C GLY A 163 -17.78 -4.92 13.86
N HIS A 164 -16.52 -4.45 13.75
CA HIS A 164 -16.14 -3.17 13.11
C HIS A 164 -16.44 -3.07 11.59
N HIS A 165 -17.39 -3.84 11.06
CA HIS A 165 -17.85 -3.76 9.67
C HIS A 165 -18.27 -2.33 9.27
N LEU A 166 -18.87 -1.57 10.20
CA LEU A 166 -19.25 -0.18 9.98
C LEU A 166 -18.04 0.75 9.86
N ARG A 167 -17.02 0.62 10.72
CA ARG A 167 -15.80 1.43 10.66
C ARG A 167 -15.06 1.18 9.35
N GLY A 168 -14.82 -0.09 9.01
CA GLY A 168 -14.18 -0.47 7.74
C GLY A 168 -14.95 0.01 6.51
N SER A 169 -16.28 -0.14 6.50
CA SER A 169 -17.13 0.37 5.42
C SER A 169 -17.08 1.90 5.30
N ASN A 170 -17.05 2.61 6.43
CA ASN A 170 -16.95 4.06 6.45
C ASN A 170 -15.59 4.56 5.97
N THR A 171 -14.49 3.90 6.34
CA THR A 171 -13.14 4.20 5.83
C THR A 171 -13.08 4.02 4.32
N VAL A 172 -13.58 2.90 3.78
CA VAL A 172 -13.62 2.67 2.33
C VAL A 172 -14.44 3.74 1.62
N ARG A 173 -15.61 4.09 2.17
CA ARG A 173 -16.46 5.15 1.62
C ARG A 173 -15.76 6.51 1.64
N ALA A 174 -15.15 6.89 2.76
CA ALA A 174 -14.48 8.18 2.94
C ALA A 174 -13.30 8.32 1.96
N ALA A 175 -12.47 7.28 1.83
CA ALA A 175 -11.36 7.27 0.89
C ALA A 175 -11.83 7.43 -0.57
N LYS A 176 -12.86 6.68 -0.98
CA LYS A 176 -13.43 6.82 -2.33
C LYS A 176 -13.97 8.22 -2.60
N ILE A 177 -14.66 8.83 -1.63
CA ILE A 177 -15.16 10.21 -1.72
C ILE A 177 -13.99 11.19 -1.83
N ALA A 178 -12.96 11.05 -1.01
CA ALA A 178 -11.78 11.91 -1.04
C ALA A 178 -11.04 11.84 -2.38
N LEU A 179 -10.90 10.63 -2.95
CA LEU A 179 -10.30 10.41 -4.26
C LEU A 179 -11.14 11.05 -5.37
N THR A 180 -12.46 10.78 -5.43
CA THR A 180 -13.34 11.42 -6.40
C THR A 180 -13.31 12.95 -6.27
N ARG A 181 -13.33 13.49 -5.04
CA ARG A 181 -13.30 14.94 -4.79
C ARG A 181 -11.99 15.56 -5.27
N HIS A 182 -10.86 14.88 -5.07
CA HIS A 182 -9.55 15.35 -5.52
C HIS A 182 -9.44 15.40 -7.05
N VAL A 183 -9.99 14.41 -7.76
CA VAL A 183 -10.05 14.44 -9.23
C VAL A 183 -11.01 15.53 -9.70
N ARG A 184 -12.18 15.62 -9.08
CA ARG A 184 -13.19 16.65 -9.39
C ARG A 184 -12.69 18.08 -9.20
N SER A 185 -11.81 18.33 -8.24
CA SER A 185 -11.25 19.68 -8.05
C SER A 185 -10.28 20.11 -9.15
N ARG A 186 -9.84 19.18 -10.01
CA ARG A 186 -8.93 19.43 -11.14
C ARG A 186 -9.62 19.39 -12.49
N ILE A 187 -10.70 18.62 -12.60
CA ILE A 187 -11.38 18.35 -13.85
C ILE A 187 -12.83 18.85 -13.76
N PRO A 188 -13.15 20.02 -14.36
CA PRO A 188 -14.51 20.54 -14.41
C PRO A 188 -15.48 19.53 -15.02
N GLY A 189 -16.64 19.35 -14.40
CA GLY A 189 -17.67 18.41 -14.88
C GLY A 189 -17.38 16.93 -14.57
N PHE A 190 -16.29 16.58 -13.89
CA PHE A 190 -16.01 15.21 -13.47
C PHE A 190 -17.00 14.74 -12.39
N GLN A 191 -17.69 13.63 -12.67
CA GLN A 191 -18.72 13.09 -11.77
C GLN A 191 -18.11 12.13 -10.75
N ASP A 192 -17.73 10.92 -11.16
CA ASP A 192 -17.26 9.89 -10.23
C ASP A 192 -16.10 9.09 -10.79
N LEU A 193 -15.15 8.73 -9.92
CA LEU A 193 -14.03 7.84 -10.25
C LEU A 193 -14.44 6.37 -10.18
N PHE A 194 -15.42 6.05 -9.34
CA PHE A 194 -15.82 4.67 -9.04
C PHE A 194 -17.27 4.44 -9.42
N ALA A 195 -17.56 3.26 -9.94
CA ALA A 195 -18.95 2.84 -10.14
C ALA A 195 -19.69 2.72 -8.80
N LYS A 196 -21.03 2.78 -8.88
CA LYS A 196 -21.90 2.42 -7.76
C LYS A 196 -21.57 0.99 -7.31
N ALA A 197 -21.30 0.83 -6.01
CA ALA A 197 -20.96 -0.48 -5.45
C ALA A 197 -22.17 -1.43 -5.54
N THR A 198 -21.90 -2.71 -5.81
CA THR A 198 -22.93 -3.76 -5.95
C THR A 198 -22.80 -4.79 -4.84
N GLY A 199 -23.90 -5.40 -4.39
CA GLY A 199 -23.89 -6.37 -3.30
C GLY A 199 -23.86 -5.75 -1.90
N ASN A 200 -23.83 -6.61 -0.87
CA ASN A 200 -24.09 -6.24 0.52
C ASN A 200 -23.00 -6.72 1.49
N GLY A 201 -22.82 -6.00 2.60
CA GLY A 201 -21.85 -6.33 3.65
C GLY A 201 -20.43 -6.53 3.12
N GLY A 202 -19.73 -7.54 3.63
CA GLY A 202 -18.39 -7.90 3.17
C GLY A 202 -18.31 -8.34 1.70
N ARG A 203 -19.44 -8.77 1.09
CA ARG A 203 -19.52 -9.16 -0.33
C ARG A 203 -19.74 -7.98 -1.27
N ARG A 204 -19.89 -6.76 -0.75
CA ARG A 204 -20.03 -5.56 -1.57
C ARG A 204 -18.79 -5.38 -2.45
N GLN A 205 -18.99 -5.11 -3.73
CA GLN A 205 -17.97 -5.00 -4.76
C GLN A 205 -17.73 -3.53 -5.12
N HIS A 206 -16.47 -3.13 -5.22
CA HIS A 206 -16.05 -1.77 -5.59
C HIS A 206 -15.17 -1.84 -6.84
N ARG A 207 -15.49 -1.04 -7.85
CA ARG A 207 -14.72 -0.97 -9.11
C ARG A 207 -14.62 0.46 -9.60
N PHE A 208 -13.65 0.71 -10.47
CA PHE A 208 -13.62 1.96 -11.25
C PHE A 208 -14.86 2.09 -12.13
N LEU A 209 -15.23 3.32 -12.43
CA LEU A 209 -16.28 3.59 -13.42
C LEU A 209 -15.79 3.23 -14.83
N ASP A 210 -14.52 3.51 -15.10
CA ASP A 210 -13.86 3.30 -16.40
C ASP A 210 -12.72 2.27 -16.28
N LEU A 211 -12.66 1.31 -17.20
CA LEU A 211 -11.66 0.24 -17.22
C LEU A 211 -10.28 0.71 -17.69
N GLU A 212 -10.21 1.68 -18.59
CA GLU A 212 -8.96 2.25 -19.08
C GLU A 212 -8.27 3.06 -17.99
N VAL A 213 -9.06 3.85 -17.23
CA VAL A 213 -8.58 4.49 -15.99
C VAL A 213 -8.07 3.44 -14.99
N ALA A 214 -8.84 2.37 -14.76
CA ALA A 214 -8.45 1.31 -13.82
C ALA A 214 -7.11 0.68 -14.20
N THR A 215 -6.91 0.40 -15.49
CA THR A 215 -5.72 -0.26 -16.02
C THR A 215 -4.49 0.66 -15.90
N THR A 216 -4.64 1.93 -16.27
CA THR A 216 -3.59 2.95 -16.13
C THR A 216 -3.19 3.12 -14.66
N VAL A 217 -4.17 3.24 -13.76
CA VAL A 217 -3.93 3.36 -12.32
C VAL A 217 -3.29 2.09 -11.75
N ALA A 218 -3.70 0.90 -12.21
CA ALA A 218 -3.12 -0.36 -11.76
C ALA A 218 -1.62 -0.48 -12.10
N GLN A 219 -1.21 0.00 -13.28
CA GLN A 219 0.21 0.06 -13.64
C GLN A 219 0.95 1.09 -12.79
N TYR A 220 0.37 2.28 -12.62
CA TYR A 220 0.95 3.33 -11.79
C TYR A 220 1.22 2.89 -10.35
N VAL A 221 0.21 2.34 -9.67
CA VAL A 221 0.37 1.92 -8.27
C VAL A 221 1.35 0.77 -8.11
N ARG A 222 1.58 -0.03 -9.16
CA ARG A 222 2.62 -1.07 -9.19
C ARG A 222 4.02 -0.49 -9.39
N SER A 223 4.16 0.55 -10.20
CA SER A 223 5.43 1.26 -10.41
C SER A 223 5.81 2.19 -9.26
N HIS A 224 4.83 2.60 -8.46
CA HIS A 224 5.02 3.55 -7.37
C HIS A 224 5.83 2.91 -6.20
N PRO A 225 6.75 3.64 -5.55
CA PRO A 225 7.55 3.11 -4.43
C PRO A 225 6.71 2.54 -3.27
N ALA A 226 5.54 3.14 -3.00
CA ALA A 226 4.58 2.64 -2.00
C ALA A 226 3.78 1.40 -2.43
N SER A 227 4.09 0.78 -3.58
CA SER A 227 3.47 -0.49 -4.02
C SER A 227 3.62 -1.61 -2.99
N MET A 228 4.63 -1.53 -2.11
CA MET A 228 4.80 -2.41 -0.94
C MET A 228 3.60 -2.42 0.03
N LEU A 229 2.76 -1.39 0.01
CA LEU A 229 1.54 -1.32 0.83
C LEU A 229 0.38 -2.12 0.25
N LEU A 230 0.49 -2.55 -1.00
CA LEU A 230 -0.57 -3.26 -1.71
C LEU A 230 -0.39 -4.77 -1.56
N PRO A 231 -1.48 -5.55 -1.64
CA PRO A 231 -1.38 -7.01 -1.71
C PRO A 231 -0.38 -7.45 -2.77
N GLU A 232 0.32 -8.54 -2.49
CA GLU A 232 1.00 -9.26 -3.55
C GLU A 232 -0.02 -9.69 -4.61
N PRO A 233 0.32 -9.62 -5.91
CA PRO A 233 -0.41 -10.39 -6.89
C PRO A 233 -0.42 -11.82 -6.36
N PRO A 234 -1.58 -12.50 -6.32
CA PRO A 234 -1.60 -13.91 -5.95
C PRO A 234 -0.54 -14.63 -6.79
N ILE A 235 0.33 -15.40 -6.13
CA ILE A 235 1.27 -16.31 -6.79
C ILE A 235 0.40 -17.36 -7.49
N ALA A 236 -0.01 -17.06 -8.72
CA ALA A 236 -0.78 -17.97 -9.54
C ALA A 236 -0.30 -17.84 -10.99
N ALA A 237 0.19 -18.97 -11.49
CA ALA A 237 0.45 -19.30 -12.89
C ALA A 237 1.66 -18.66 -13.57
N GLY A 238 2.85 -19.03 -13.10
CA GLY A 238 3.96 -19.34 -14.00
C GLY A 238 3.74 -20.66 -14.77
N LEU A 239 2.51 -20.92 -15.23
CA LEU A 239 2.12 -22.03 -16.09
C LEU A 239 0.92 -21.59 -16.93
N SER A 240 1.21 -20.86 -18.01
CA SER A 240 0.67 -21.06 -19.37
C SER A 240 1.27 -20.01 -20.30
#